data_AF-A0A7X4D8A4-F1
#
_entry.id   AF-A0A7X4D8A4-F1
#
_cell.length_a   1.000
_cell.length_b   1.000
_cell.length_c   1.000
_cell.angle_alpha   90.00
_cell.angle_beta   90.00
_cell.angle_gamma   90.00
#
_symmetry.space_group_name_H-M   'P 1'
#
loop_
_entity.id
_entity.type
_entity.pdbx_description
1 polymer ?
#
loop_
_entity_poly.entity_id
_entity_poly.type
_entity_poly.pdbx_seq_one_letter_code
_entity_poly.pdbx_strand_id
1 'polypeptide(L)'
;MFIEVEQNPNCETSVFLRFKELGPAQRLRQVKSYERSSRGEWCDVVGWTDNEARPECQAMVQPVEESGRGAAYVVYGGTWGLRLKPEEVREPWNLDSPNQWGEAYMLLTDAHDLRLEESN
;
A
#
# COMPACT_ATOMS: atom_id res chain seq x y z
N MET A 1 0.42 15.48 4.38
CA MET A 1 0.40 14.15 5.04
C MET A 1 1.83 13.69 5.19
N PHE A 2 2.12 12.93 6.24
CA PHE A 2 3.44 12.32 6.45
C PHE A 2 3.31 10.80 6.37
N ILE A 3 4.28 10.18 5.72
CA ILE A 3 4.49 8.73 5.76
C ILE A 3 5.82 8.51 6.45
N GLU A 4 5.76 7.78 7.54
CA GLU A 4 6.91 7.36 8.32
C GLU A 4 6.81 5.86 8.53
N VAL A 5 7.78 5.14 7.97
CA VAL A 5 7.93 3.70 8.14
C VAL A 5 9.40 3.47 8.41
N GLU A 6 9.72 2.95 9.59
CA GLU A 6 11.08 2.52 9.90
C GLU A 6 11.35 1.13 9.31
N GLN A 7 12.63 0.77 9.18
CA GLN A 7 13.02 -0.57 8.77
C GLN A 7 12.43 -1.62 9.74
N ASN A 8 11.77 -2.63 9.19
CA ASN A 8 11.09 -3.64 9.97
C ASN A 8 11.00 -4.97 9.19
N PRO A 9 10.56 -6.08 9.82
CA PRO A 9 10.44 -7.37 9.13
C PRO A 9 9.50 -7.41 7.91
N ASN A 10 8.55 -6.48 7.79
CA ASN A 10 7.67 -6.38 6.63
C ASN A 10 8.33 -5.68 5.44
N CYS A 11 9.07 -4.59 5.69
CA CYS A 11 9.75 -3.81 4.67
C CYS A 11 11.12 -3.33 5.15
N GLU A 12 12.15 -3.58 4.34
CA GLU A 12 13.54 -3.23 4.69
C GLU A 12 13.84 -1.72 4.53
N THR A 13 12.97 -0.98 3.85
CA THR A 13 13.17 0.44 3.54
C THR A 13 12.65 1.33 4.67
N SER A 14 13.49 2.25 5.15
CA SER A 14 13.07 3.33 6.04
C SER A 14 12.73 4.59 5.22
N VAL A 15 11.58 5.19 5.48
CA VAL A 15 11.12 6.40 4.78
C VAL A 15 10.56 7.41 5.77
N PHE A 16 10.83 8.69 5.50
CA PHE A 16 10.14 9.82 6.12
C PHE A 16 9.81 10.83 5.01
N LEU A 17 8.57 10.78 4.53
CA LEU A 17 8.12 11.53 3.37
C LEU A 17 6.95 12.43 3.72
N ARG A 18 6.92 13.61 3.08
CA ARG A 18 5.80 14.54 3.18
C ARG A 18 5.17 14.73 1.81
N PHE A 19 3.88 14.45 1.73
CA PHE A 19 3.07 14.73 0.55
C PHE A 19 2.12 15.89 0.81
N LYS A 20 1.78 16.62 -0.25
CA LYS A 20 0.74 17.65 -0.23
C LYS A 20 -0.56 17.02 -0.73
N GLU A 21 -1.54 16.92 0.15
CA GLU A 21 -2.83 16.30 -0.15
C GLU A 21 -3.66 17.16 -1.11
N LEU A 22 -4.35 16.51 -2.05
CA LEU A 22 -5.29 17.13 -2.98
C LEU A 22 -6.76 16.80 -2.66
N GLY A 23 -7.00 15.86 -1.74
CA GLY A 23 -8.34 15.39 -1.38
C GLY A 23 -8.29 14.44 -0.18
N PRO A 24 -9.46 13.93 0.26
CA PRO A 24 -9.54 13.02 1.40
C PRO A 24 -8.93 11.64 1.09
N ALA A 25 -8.46 10.95 2.12
CA ALA A 25 -8.06 9.55 2.02
C ALA A 25 -9.28 8.63 1.87
N GLN A 26 -9.12 7.54 1.13
CA GLN A 26 -10.14 6.54 0.86
C GLN A 26 -9.63 5.15 1.20
N ARG A 27 -10.52 4.25 1.61
CA ARG A 27 -10.16 2.86 1.89
C ARG A 27 -9.86 2.13 0.60
N LEU A 28 -8.74 1.44 0.57
CA LEU A 28 -8.24 0.72 -0.58
C LEU A 28 -8.32 -0.79 -0.31
N ARG A 29 -8.80 -1.54 -1.31
CA ARG A 29 -8.88 -2.99 -1.24
C ARG A 29 -7.77 -3.66 -2.06
N GLN A 30 -7.54 -3.16 -3.28
CA GLN A 30 -6.55 -3.74 -4.18
C GLN A 30 -5.80 -2.66 -4.95
N VAL A 31 -4.55 -2.97 -5.27
CA VAL A 31 -3.69 -2.20 -6.16
C VAL A 31 -3.22 -3.08 -7.28
N LYS A 32 -2.94 -2.48 -8.43
CA LYS A 32 -2.22 -3.16 -9.49
C LYS A 32 -0.71 -2.95 -9.28
N SER A 33 0.00 -4.03 -8.98
CA SER A 33 1.47 -4.00 -8.82
C SER A 33 2.16 -4.47 -10.10
N TYR A 34 3.29 -3.83 -10.42
CA TYR A 34 4.13 -4.15 -11.59
C TYR A 34 5.48 -4.76 -11.19
N GLU A 35 5.67 -5.08 -9.92
CA GLU A 35 6.96 -5.51 -9.37
C GLU A 35 7.40 -6.89 -9.90
N ARG A 36 6.47 -7.86 -9.94
CA ARG A 36 6.78 -9.22 -10.44
C ARG A 36 6.38 -9.46 -11.89
N SER A 37 5.53 -8.60 -12.44
CA SER A 37 4.99 -8.73 -13.79
C SER A 37 4.87 -7.38 -14.48
N SER A 38 5.51 -7.23 -15.64
CA SER A 38 5.43 -6.01 -16.45
C SER A 38 4.03 -5.74 -17.04
N ARG A 39 3.14 -6.74 -17.03
CA ARG A 39 1.72 -6.57 -17.42
C ARG A 39 0.87 -5.99 -16.28
N GLY A 40 1.44 -5.93 -15.09
CA GLY A 40 0.74 -5.66 -13.84
C GLY A 40 -0.12 -6.84 -13.41
N GLU A 41 -0.20 -7.06 -12.12
CA GLU A 41 -1.07 -8.04 -11.48
C GLU A 41 -1.90 -7.35 -10.39
N TRP A 42 -3.13 -7.80 -10.19
CA TRP A 42 -3.96 -7.29 -9.11
C TRP A 42 -3.52 -7.94 -7.80
N CYS A 43 -3.27 -7.10 -6.80
CA CYS A 43 -2.86 -7.52 -5.48
C CYS A 43 -3.89 -7.04 -4.46
N ASP A 44 -4.29 -7.95 -3.58
CA ASP A 44 -4.87 -7.55 -2.31
C ASP A 44 -3.82 -6.78 -1.51
N VAL A 45 -4.26 -5.75 -0.79
CA VAL A 45 -3.38 -4.91 0.01
C VAL A 45 -4.01 -4.59 1.36
N VAL A 46 -3.21 -4.69 2.40
CA VAL A 46 -3.53 -4.26 3.76
C VAL A 46 -2.42 -3.36 4.28
N GLY A 47 -2.74 -2.54 5.27
CA GLY A 47 -1.71 -1.93 6.11
C GLY A 47 -1.16 -2.96 7.09
N TRP A 48 0.10 -2.78 7.50
CA TRP A 48 0.77 -3.64 8.46
C TRP A 48 1.28 -2.83 9.64
N THR A 49 1.19 -3.41 10.84
CA THR A 49 1.59 -2.79 12.10
C THR A 49 2.55 -3.70 12.88
N ASP A 50 3.15 -3.14 13.92
CA ASP A 50 3.98 -3.84 14.91
C ASP A 50 3.16 -4.67 15.92
N ASN A 51 1.83 -4.66 15.84
CA ASN A 51 0.99 -5.44 16.74
C ASN A 51 0.89 -6.90 16.27
N GLU A 52 1.70 -7.79 16.85
CA GLU A 52 1.71 -9.22 16.51
C GLU A 52 0.34 -9.92 16.61
N ALA A 53 -0.53 -9.48 17.54
CA ALA A 53 -1.84 -10.12 17.73
C ALA A 53 -2.86 -9.70 16.66
N ARG A 54 -2.74 -8.48 16.11
CA ARG A 54 -3.55 -7.96 15.02
C ARG A 54 -2.68 -7.07 14.12
N PRO A 55 -1.84 -7.68 13.28
CA PRO A 55 -0.84 -6.92 12.52
C PRO A 55 -1.49 -6.15 11.36
N GLU A 56 -2.57 -6.68 10.81
CA GLU A 56 -3.31 -6.09 9.70
C GLU A 56 -4.13 -4.85 10.13
N CYS A 57 -4.07 -3.81 9.30
CA CYS A 57 -4.98 -2.68 9.36
C CYS A 57 -5.44 -2.26 7.95
N GLN A 58 -6.36 -1.30 7.87
CA GLN A 58 -6.89 -0.85 6.58
C GLN A 58 -5.82 -0.14 5.75
N ALA A 59 -5.62 -0.58 4.51
CA ALA A 59 -4.85 0.19 3.52
C ALA A 59 -5.65 1.40 3.05
N MET A 60 -4.97 2.54 2.92
CA MET A 60 -5.56 3.81 2.52
C MET A 60 -4.90 4.31 1.25
N VAL A 61 -5.65 5.05 0.44
CA VAL A 61 -5.13 5.80 -0.70
C VAL A 61 -5.54 7.26 -0.60
N GLN A 62 -4.65 8.18 -0.94
CA GLN A 62 -4.97 9.61 -0.93
C GLN A 62 -4.38 10.29 -2.16
N PRO A 63 -5.16 11.14 -2.87
CA PRO A 63 -4.62 11.94 -3.95
C PRO A 63 -3.66 13.00 -3.41
N VAL A 64 -2.50 13.13 -4.05
CA VAL A 64 -1.41 14.03 -3.66
C VAL A 64 -0.83 14.75 -4.88
N GLU A 65 -0.22 15.91 -4.65
CA GLU A 65 0.50 16.64 -5.70
C GLU A 65 1.84 15.95 -6.00
N GLU A 66 2.07 15.60 -7.27
CA GLU A 66 3.37 15.14 -7.76
C GLU A 66 4.00 16.25 -8.59
N SER A 67 5.18 16.70 -8.15
CA SER A 67 5.92 17.84 -8.73
C SER A 67 6.03 17.75 -10.26
N GLY A 68 5.19 18.51 -10.96
CA GLY A 68 5.23 18.68 -12.41
C GLY A 68 4.48 17.63 -13.25
N ARG A 69 3.81 16.64 -12.64
CA ARG A 69 3.09 15.57 -13.37
C ARG A 69 1.58 15.55 -13.13
N GLY A 70 1.09 16.31 -12.16
CA GLY A 70 -0.33 16.39 -11.82
C GLY A 70 -0.64 15.70 -10.50
N ALA A 71 -1.83 15.11 -10.40
CA ALA A 71 -2.21 14.33 -9.24
C ALA A 71 -1.63 12.92 -9.34
N ALA A 72 -1.04 12.44 -8.24
CA ALA A 72 -0.72 11.04 -8.01
C ALA A 72 -1.54 10.52 -6.82
N TYR A 73 -1.47 9.23 -6.59
CA TYR A 73 -2.18 8.53 -5.52
C TYR A 73 -1.16 7.84 -4.64
N VAL A 74 -1.01 8.33 -3.40
CA VAL A 74 -0.16 7.65 -2.44
C VAL A 74 -0.98 6.62 -1.69
N VAL A 75 -0.50 5.37 -1.69
CA VAL A 75 -1.05 4.25 -0.94
C VAL A 75 -0.19 4.05 0.29
N TYR A 76 -0.82 3.95 1.46
CA TYR A 76 -0.15 3.84 2.74
C TYR A 76 -0.98 3.01 3.72
N GLY A 77 -0.31 2.52 4.76
CA GLY A 77 -0.88 1.59 5.72
C GLY A 77 -0.47 1.90 7.15
N GLY A 78 -0.20 0.85 7.92
CA GLY A 78 0.19 0.97 9.32
C GLY A 78 1.65 1.37 9.50
N THR A 79 2.15 1.28 10.73
CA THR A 79 3.50 1.66 11.13
C THR A 79 4.61 0.86 10.43
N TRP A 80 4.29 -0.33 9.91
CA TRP A 80 5.19 -1.18 9.13
C TRP A 80 4.88 -1.16 7.63
N GLY A 81 4.11 -0.16 7.17
CA GLY A 81 3.78 0.05 5.78
C GLY A 81 2.60 -0.79 5.30
N LEU A 82 2.74 -1.34 4.09
CA LEU A 82 1.77 -2.15 3.36
C LEU A 82 2.24 -3.59 3.29
N ARG A 83 1.30 -4.53 3.24
CA ARG A 83 1.56 -5.94 2.92
C ARG A 83 0.67 -6.34 1.76
N LEU A 84 1.28 -6.96 0.75
CA LEU A 84 0.65 -7.27 -0.53
C LEU A 84 0.74 -8.77 -0.83
N LYS A 85 -0.26 -9.27 -1.56
CA LYS A 85 -0.24 -10.59 -2.18
C LYS A 85 -1.10 -10.56 -3.45
N PRO A 86 -0.81 -11.37 -4.48
CA PRO A 86 -1.65 -11.39 -5.67
C PRO A 86 -3.06 -11.90 -5.33
N GLU A 87 -4.07 -11.39 -6.02
CA GLU A 87 -5.50 -11.67 -5.79
C GLU A 87 -5.82 -13.18 -5.83
N GLU A 88 -5.06 -13.96 -6.60
CA GLU A 88 -5.22 -15.41 -6.69
C GLU A 88 -4.70 -16.17 -5.46
N VAL A 89 -3.85 -15.56 -4.63
CA VAL A 89 -3.24 -16.18 -3.45
C VAL A 89 -4.15 -16.02 -2.23
N ARG A 90 -4.70 -17.15 -1.77
CA ARG A 90 -5.73 -17.21 -0.70
C ARG A 90 -5.20 -17.53 0.69
N GLU A 91 -3.89 -17.70 0.85
CA GLU A 91 -3.29 -17.96 2.15
C GLU A 91 -3.51 -16.76 3.12
N PRO A 92 -3.52 -17.00 4.44
CA PRO A 92 -3.57 -15.92 5.43
C PRO A 92 -2.37 -14.98 5.30
N TRP A 93 -2.51 -13.74 5.76
CA TRP A 93 -1.40 -12.81 5.79
C TRP A 93 -0.28 -13.29 6.71
N ASN A 94 0.95 -13.28 6.21
CA ASN A 94 2.09 -13.81 6.91
C ASN A 94 3.39 -13.16 6.40
N LEU A 95 4.24 -12.72 7.34
CA LEU A 95 5.56 -12.16 7.07
C LEU A 95 6.52 -13.17 6.41
N ASP A 96 6.40 -14.45 6.77
CA ASP A 96 7.28 -15.52 6.29
C ASP A 96 6.82 -16.13 4.95
N SER A 97 5.66 -15.73 4.43
CA SER A 97 5.21 -16.26 3.14
C SER A 97 6.00 -15.65 1.98
N PRO A 98 6.60 -16.46 1.09
CA PRO A 98 7.31 -15.96 -0.09
C PRO A 98 6.37 -15.44 -1.19
N ASN A 99 5.05 -15.67 -1.08
CA ASN A 99 4.06 -15.17 -2.04
C ASN A 99 3.59 -13.74 -1.70
N GLN A 100 4.02 -13.23 -0.55
CA GLN A 100 3.64 -11.94 0.00
C GLN A 100 4.88 -11.08 0.23
N TRP A 101 4.73 -9.77 0.16
CA TRP A 101 5.83 -8.84 0.35
C TRP A 101 5.32 -7.52 0.93
N GLY A 102 6.23 -6.75 1.52
CA GLY A 102 5.89 -5.48 2.11
C GLY A 102 6.49 -4.30 1.35
N GLU A 103 5.76 -3.20 1.37
CA GLU A 103 6.17 -1.92 0.81
C GLU A 103 5.96 -0.83 1.86
N ALA A 104 6.89 0.12 2.00
CA ALA A 104 6.71 1.21 2.95
C ALA A 104 5.49 2.09 2.55
N TYR A 105 5.37 2.34 1.25
CA TYR A 105 4.25 3.02 0.60
C TYR A 105 4.29 2.71 -0.89
N MET A 106 3.22 3.01 -1.62
CA MET A 106 3.26 3.03 -3.09
C MET A 106 2.81 4.39 -3.60
N LEU A 107 3.39 4.83 -4.72
CA LEU A 107 2.94 6.01 -5.44
C LEU A 107 2.47 5.59 -6.83
N LEU A 108 1.18 5.75 -7.10
CA LEU A 108 0.52 5.35 -8.34
C LEU A 108 0.08 6.60 -9.09
N THR A 109 0.24 6.60 -10.42
CA THR A 109 -0.10 7.76 -11.26
C THR A 109 -1.44 7.60 -11.98
N ASP A 110 -2.03 6.40 -11.97
CA ASP A 110 -3.30 6.11 -12.62
C ASP A 110 -4.31 5.55 -11.61
N ALA A 111 -5.50 6.15 -11.58
CA ALA A 111 -6.61 5.68 -10.76
C ALA A 111 -7.13 4.30 -11.21
N HIS A 112 -6.90 3.89 -12.46
CA HIS A 112 -7.26 2.55 -12.95
C HIS A 112 -6.45 1.43 -12.31
N ASP A 113 -5.33 1.75 -11.65
CA ASP A 113 -4.54 0.79 -10.88
C ASP A 113 -5.04 0.64 -9.42
N LEU A 114 -6.19 1.24 -9.08
CA LEU A 114 -6.79 1.21 -7.75
C LEU A 114 -8.17 0.56 -7.77
N ARG A 115 -8.46 -0.30 -6.79
CA ARG A 115 -9.83 -0.73 -6.45
C ARG A 115 -10.11 -0.38 -5.00
N LEU A 116 -11.01 0.58 -4.81
CA LEU A 116 -11.44 1.05 -3.50
C LEU A 116 -12.30 -0.01 -2.79
N GLU A 117 -12.35 0.08 -1.47
CA GLU A 117 -13.33 -0.69 -0.69
C GLU A 117 -14.74 -0.10 -0.91
N GLU A 118 -15.71 -0.93 -1.28
CA GLU A 118 -17.10 -0.48 -1.41
C GLU A 118 -17.64 -0.06 -0.04
N SER A 119 -18.25 1.13 0.04
CA SER A 119 -18.96 1.56 1.23
C SER A 119 -20.31 0.84 1.26
N ASN A 120 -20.40 -0.22 2.07
CA ASN A 120 -21.64 -0.97 2.29
C ASN A 120 -22.63 -0.22 3.19
#